data_AF-A0A9D1AWP0-F1
#
_entry.id   AF-A0A9D1AWP0-F1
#
_cell.length_a   1.000
_cell.length_b   1.000
_cell.length_c   1.000
_cell.angle_alpha   90.00
_cell.angle_beta   90.00
_cell.angle_gamma   90.00
#
_symmetry.space_group_name_H-M   'P 1'
#
loop_
_entity.id
_entity.type
_entity.pdbx_description
1 polymer ?
#
loop_
_entity_poly.entity_id
_entity_poly.type
_entity_poly.pdbx_seq_one_letter_code
_entity_poly.pdbx_strand_id
1 'polypeptide(L)'
;MDLDRLSAELLRSLRGHRSQVQFSRWLGYRSNVAHTWEAGKRWPTASTVLSAAARVGIDVTAGLRRFYKVQPAFLDACDPTSPEGISLMLQDLKRDLPIVEIARRCGASRFQVGRWIRGESQPRLPDLLRLVEATSQRLLDFVAVLVDPATLPSARGPWARLEAARSLFWRMPHAQLVILALELEAYRSLPSHDDAWLAERLGLELWEVTGAMDRLEATGQIAREGPRYQAAEVRTVDTRRHPGAGASLKRWWAGVAMERIDAPGVSWSYNVVAVSHRDQQRIVELYRATFRRMRAIVAGSAPAEGLMLIQQILLPLDRAEPDLD
;
A
#
# COMPACT_ATOMS: atom_id res chain seq x y z
N MET A 1 -14.40 6.02 -7.37
CA MET A 1 -15.33 5.15 -6.62
C MET A 1 -16.34 6.05 -5.92
N ASP A 2 -17.61 5.68 -5.90
CA ASP A 2 -18.65 6.44 -5.19
C ASP A 2 -18.53 6.21 -3.67
N LEU A 3 -18.12 7.25 -2.95
CA LEU A 3 -17.82 7.17 -1.52
C LEU A 3 -19.07 7.27 -0.64
N ASP A 4 -20.17 7.83 -1.14
CA ASP A 4 -21.43 7.88 -0.42
C ASP A 4 -22.04 6.48 -0.42
N ARG A 5 -22.03 5.81 -1.58
CA ARG A 5 -22.43 4.40 -1.68
C ARG A 5 -21.57 3.49 -0.81
N LEU A 6 -20.24 3.64 -0.86
CA LEU A 6 -19.33 2.86 -0.02
C LEU A 6 -19.61 3.08 1.48
N SER A 7 -19.89 4.32 1.88
CA SER A 7 -20.23 4.66 3.27
C SER A 7 -21.52 3.95 3.72
N ALA A 8 -22.56 3.91 2.89
CA ALA A 8 -23.79 3.19 3.20
C ALA A 8 -23.57 1.67 3.30
N GLU A 9 -22.75 1.09 2.42
CA GLU A 9 -22.38 -0.33 2.46
C GLU A 9 -21.58 -0.67 3.72
N LEU A 10 -20.61 0.18 4.11
CA LEU A 10 -19.84 0.04 5.33
C LEU A 10 -20.73 0.02 6.57
N LEU A 11 -21.68 0.97 6.68
CA LEU A 11 -22.59 1.03 7.82
C LEU A 11 -23.53 -0.18 7.88
N ARG A 12 -24.01 -0.67 6.74
CA ARG A 12 -24.77 -1.93 6.65
C ARG A 12 -23.94 -3.13 7.11
N SER A 13 -22.67 -3.19 6.73
CA SER A 13 -21.75 -4.25 7.14
C SER A 13 -21.49 -4.22 8.65
N LEU A 14 -21.23 -3.04 9.23
CA LEU A 14 -21.07 -2.87 10.69
C LEU A 14 -22.32 -3.28 11.48
N ARG A 15 -23.52 -3.00 10.95
CA ARG A 15 -24.77 -3.45 11.57
C ARG A 15 -24.87 -4.98 11.62
N GLY A 16 -24.41 -5.65 10.56
CA GLY A 16 -24.53 -7.10 10.38
C GLY A 16 -25.99 -7.55 10.34
N HIS A 17 -26.31 -8.62 11.07
CA HIS A 17 -27.66 -9.21 11.07
C HIS A 17 -28.69 -8.44 11.90
N ARG A 18 -28.28 -7.45 12.70
CA ARG A 18 -29.20 -6.67 13.54
C ARG A 18 -30.17 -5.87 12.68
N SER A 19 -31.41 -5.66 13.13
CA SER A 19 -32.28 -4.69 12.47
C SER A 19 -31.76 -3.25 12.65
N GLN A 20 -32.17 -2.33 11.78
CA GLN A 20 -31.75 -0.92 11.87
C GLN A 20 -32.14 -0.28 13.22
N VAL A 21 -33.32 -0.63 13.74
CA VAL A 21 -33.79 -0.15 15.06
C VAL A 21 -32.96 -0.76 16.19
N GLN A 22 -32.69 -2.07 16.15
CA GLN A 22 -31.84 -2.74 17.14
C GLN A 22 -30.44 -2.15 17.17
N PHE A 23 -29.82 -1.94 16.00
CA PHE A 23 -28.50 -1.34 15.89
C PHE A 23 -28.47 0.10 16.42
N SER A 24 -29.47 0.91 16.08
CA SER A 24 -29.58 2.29 16.58
C SER A 24 -29.70 2.35 18.11
N ARG A 25 -30.56 1.50 18.70
CA ARG A 25 -30.72 1.41 20.16
C ARG A 25 -29.45 0.93 20.84
N TRP A 26 -28.79 -0.06 20.25
CA TRP A 26 -27.55 -0.62 20.75
C TRP A 26 -26.38 0.39 20.68
N LEU A 27 -26.38 1.30 19.70
CA LEU A 27 -25.49 2.46 19.67
C LEU A 27 -25.87 3.56 20.69
N GLY A 28 -27.01 3.45 21.38
CA GLY A 28 -27.48 4.40 22.38
C GLY A 28 -28.39 5.50 21.83
N TYR A 29 -28.85 5.40 20.58
CA TYR A 29 -29.78 6.36 20.00
C TYR A 29 -31.24 6.01 20.31
N ARG A 30 -32.04 7.03 20.62
CA ARG A 30 -33.49 6.91 20.83
C ARG A 30 -34.26 6.77 19.50
N SER A 31 -33.69 7.26 18.40
CA SER A 31 -34.29 7.24 17.06
C SER A 31 -33.59 6.25 16.13
N ASN A 32 -34.25 5.87 15.03
CA ASN A 32 -33.69 4.97 14.01
C ASN A 32 -32.67 5.69 13.11
N VAL A 33 -31.52 6.03 13.66
CA VAL A 33 -30.44 6.72 12.93
C VAL A 33 -29.85 5.83 11.83
N ALA A 34 -29.78 4.52 12.05
CA ALA A 34 -29.23 3.57 11.08
C ALA A 34 -29.97 3.60 9.74
N HIS A 35 -31.31 3.71 9.75
CA HIS A 35 -32.08 3.89 8.53
C HIS A 35 -31.64 5.11 7.73
N THR A 36 -31.50 6.28 8.39
CA THR A 36 -31.08 7.51 7.70
C THR A 36 -29.65 7.44 7.19
N TRP A 37 -28.79 6.70 7.89
CA TRP A 37 -27.39 6.51 7.51
C TRP A 37 -27.23 5.57 6.32
N GLU A 38 -27.89 4.41 6.34
CA GLU A 38 -27.81 3.42 5.26
C GLU A 38 -28.49 3.90 3.97
N ALA A 39 -29.50 4.78 4.10
CA ALA A 39 -30.15 5.42 2.97
C ALA A 39 -29.38 6.65 2.42
N GLY A 40 -28.24 7.03 3.03
CA GLY A 40 -27.44 8.18 2.62
C GLY A 40 -28.09 9.55 2.87
N LYS A 41 -29.16 9.62 3.66
CA LYS A 41 -29.86 10.87 3.97
C LYS A 41 -29.13 11.73 5.01
N ARG A 42 -28.40 11.08 5.92
CA ARG A 42 -27.54 11.70 6.94
C ARG A 42 -26.34 10.82 7.17
N TRP A 43 -25.24 11.40 7.64
CA TRP A 43 -24.01 10.64 7.91
C TRP A 43 -23.54 10.80 9.36
N PRO A 44 -23.08 9.72 10.02
CA PRO A 44 -22.40 9.81 11.30
C PRO A 44 -21.06 10.56 11.16
N THR A 45 -20.57 11.15 12.25
CA THR A 45 -19.18 11.68 12.28
C THR A 45 -18.18 10.54 12.29
N ALA A 46 -16.94 10.84 11.94
CA ALA A 46 -15.83 9.89 11.99
C ALA A 46 -15.71 9.18 13.34
N SER A 47 -15.73 9.93 14.46
CA SER A 47 -15.63 9.36 15.80
C SER A 47 -16.80 8.40 16.10
N THR A 48 -18.02 8.76 15.69
CA THR A 48 -19.20 7.91 15.85
C THR A 48 -19.07 6.59 15.08
N VAL A 49 -18.51 6.60 13.86
CA VAL A 49 -18.32 5.36 13.09
C VAL A 49 -17.28 4.47 13.72
N LEU A 50 -16.12 5.01 14.12
CA LEU A 50 -15.08 4.22 14.77
C LEU A 50 -15.55 3.69 16.13
N SER A 51 -16.29 4.49 16.91
CA SER A 51 -16.93 4.04 18.13
C SER A 51 -17.94 2.92 17.88
N ALA A 52 -18.76 3.02 16.82
CA ALA A 52 -19.71 1.99 16.44
C ALA A 52 -19.00 0.68 16.04
N ALA A 53 -17.91 0.78 15.29
CA ALA A 53 -17.06 -0.35 14.93
C ALA A 53 -16.46 -1.02 16.18
N ALA A 54 -15.88 -0.24 17.08
CA ALA A 54 -15.31 -0.75 18.33
C ALA A 54 -16.34 -1.50 19.17
N ARG A 55 -17.55 -0.93 19.31
CA ARG A 55 -18.61 -1.59 20.07
C ARG A 55 -19.02 -2.94 19.46
N VAL A 56 -18.95 -3.12 18.12
CA VAL A 56 -19.39 -4.38 17.49
C VAL A 56 -18.29 -5.45 17.54
N GLY A 57 -17.19 -5.17 18.25
CA GLY A 57 -16.09 -6.10 18.48
C GLY A 57 -14.91 -5.92 17.52
N ILE A 58 -14.88 -4.85 16.72
CA ILE A 58 -13.73 -4.55 15.86
C ILE A 58 -12.65 -3.86 16.68
N ASP A 59 -11.46 -4.44 16.75
CA ASP A 59 -10.29 -3.77 17.36
C ASP A 59 -9.76 -2.68 16.41
N VAL A 60 -10.34 -1.48 16.54
CA VAL A 60 -9.98 -0.31 15.74
C VAL A 60 -8.51 0.07 15.95
N THR A 61 -8.00 0.00 17.17
CA THR A 61 -6.61 0.35 17.49
C THR A 61 -5.64 -0.60 16.79
N ALA A 62 -5.84 -1.92 16.90
CA ALA A 62 -5.00 -2.89 16.18
C ALA A 62 -5.15 -2.74 14.66
N GLY A 63 -6.34 -2.45 14.16
CA GLY A 63 -6.57 -2.17 12.74
C GLY A 63 -5.80 -0.94 12.26
N LEU A 64 -5.83 0.16 13.00
CA LEU A 64 -5.06 1.36 12.70
C LEU A 64 -3.55 1.12 12.79
N ARG A 65 -3.06 0.35 13.77
CA ARG A 65 -1.63 -0.05 13.81
C ARG A 65 -1.21 -0.77 12.51
N ARG A 66 -2.03 -1.71 12.03
CA ARG A 66 -1.79 -2.38 10.74
C ARG A 66 -1.84 -1.40 9.56
N PHE A 67 -2.73 -0.42 9.59
CA PHE A 67 -2.84 0.61 8.56
C PHE A 67 -1.59 1.52 8.51
N TYR A 68 -1.14 2.03 9.66
CA TYR A 68 0.00 2.96 9.76
C TYR A 68 1.38 2.33 9.58
N LYS A 69 1.49 1.00 9.73
CA LYS A 69 2.73 0.21 9.55
C LYS A 69 3.77 0.42 10.65
N VAL A 70 4.03 1.67 11.03
CA VAL A 70 4.79 2.07 12.23
C VAL A 70 3.76 2.60 13.21
N GLN A 71 3.91 2.27 14.49
CA GLN A 71 3.00 2.75 15.53
C GLN A 71 3.02 4.28 15.56
N PRO A 72 1.91 4.95 15.20
CA PRO A 72 1.86 6.41 15.27
C PRO A 72 1.72 6.81 16.74
N ALA A 73 2.46 7.85 17.14
CA ALA A 73 2.56 8.27 18.55
C ALA A 73 1.19 8.60 19.17
N PHE A 74 0.24 9.08 18.37
CA PHE A 74 -1.08 9.44 18.88
C PHE A 74 -1.89 8.24 19.39
N LEU A 75 -1.65 7.01 18.89
CA LEU A 75 -2.37 5.82 19.33
C LEU A 75 -2.01 5.40 20.76
N ASP A 76 -0.88 5.87 21.29
CA ASP A 76 -0.49 5.62 22.68
C ASP A 76 -1.03 6.69 23.63
N ALA A 77 -1.32 7.89 23.11
CA ALA A 77 -1.75 9.03 23.91
C ALA A 77 -3.27 9.25 23.90
N CYS A 78 -3.99 8.77 22.89
CA CYS A 78 -5.39 9.11 22.69
C CYS A 78 -6.21 7.92 22.14
N ASP A 79 -7.47 7.81 22.58
CA ASP A 79 -8.44 6.88 22.00
C ASP A 79 -8.76 7.27 20.55
N PRO A 80 -8.45 6.43 19.56
CA PRO A 80 -8.71 6.73 18.15
C PRO A 80 -10.20 6.85 17.82
N THR A 81 -11.10 6.37 18.67
CA THR A 81 -12.55 6.48 18.48
C THR A 81 -13.14 7.82 18.96
N SER A 82 -12.32 8.65 19.61
CA SER A 82 -12.70 9.96 20.13
C SER A 82 -12.58 11.09 19.08
N PRO A 83 -13.26 12.24 19.25
CA PRO A 83 -13.09 13.40 18.37
C PRO A 83 -11.63 13.88 18.24
N GLU A 84 -10.91 13.88 19.36
CA GLU A 84 -9.50 14.26 19.42
C GLU A 84 -8.62 13.24 18.69
N GLY A 85 -8.87 11.95 18.89
CA GLY A 85 -8.19 10.87 18.18
C GLY A 85 -8.35 10.97 16.65
N ILE A 86 -9.54 11.35 16.17
CA ILE A 86 -9.76 11.62 14.74
C ILE A 86 -8.89 12.79 14.26
N SER A 87 -8.84 13.90 15.02
CA SER A 87 -8.04 15.06 14.64
C SER A 87 -6.55 14.71 14.56
N LEU A 88 -6.02 14.00 15.57
CA LEU A 88 -4.63 13.54 15.59
C LEU A 88 -4.33 12.57 14.44
N MET A 89 -5.26 11.65 14.16
CA MET A 89 -5.15 10.75 13.00
C MET A 89 -5.08 11.53 11.69
N LEU A 90 -5.91 12.56 11.50
CA LEU A 90 -5.88 13.37 10.28
C LEU A 90 -4.62 14.23 10.17
N GLN A 91 -4.08 14.73 11.28
CA GLN A 91 -2.81 15.44 11.33
C GLN A 91 -1.64 14.53 10.93
N ASP A 92 -1.60 13.31 11.46
CA ASP A 92 -0.58 12.32 11.10
C ASP A 92 -0.66 11.90 9.63
N LEU A 93 -1.87 11.69 9.09
CA LEU A 93 -2.08 11.37 7.67
C LEU A 93 -1.70 12.51 6.73
N LYS A 94 -2.02 13.75 7.12
CA LYS A 94 -1.69 14.94 6.33
C LYS A 94 -0.17 15.05 6.13
N ARG A 95 0.63 14.79 7.17
CA ARG A 95 2.08 15.09 7.19
C ARG A 95 2.33 16.51 6.67
N ASP A 96 3.20 16.64 5.67
CA ASP A 96 3.57 17.91 5.05
C ASP A 96 2.65 18.35 3.91
N LEU A 97 1.61 17.58 3.55
CA LEU A 97 0.70 17.93 2.46
C LEU A 97 -0.02 19.26 2.74
N PRO A 98 0.02 20.24 1.82
CA PRO A 98 -0.68 21.52 2.00
C PRO A 98 -2.20 21.33 2.10
N ILE A 99 -2.85 22.08 3.00
CA ILE A 99 -4.32 22.03 3.19
C ILE A 99 -5.07 22.31 1.87
N VAL A 100 -4.56 23.23 1.06
CA VAL A 100 -5.16 23.59 -0.24
C VAL A 100 -5.16 22.40 -1.21
N GLU A 101 -4.09 21.61 -1.22
CA GLU A 101 -3.99 20.43 -2.07
C GLU A 101 -4.93 19.32 -1.60
N ILE A 102 -5.04 19.11 -0.28
CA ILE A 102 -6.01 18.15 0.28
C ILE A 102 -7.44 18.57 -0.06
N ALA A 103 -7.77 19.85 0.12
CA ALA A 103 -9.08 20.42 -0.19
C ALA A 103 -9.47 20.19 -1.66
N ARG A 104 -8.53 20.42 -2.59
CA ARG A 104 -8.70 20.13 -4.01
C ARG A 104 -8.99 18.65 -4.27
N ARG A 105 -8.20 17.75 -3.68
CA ARG A 105 -8.34 16.29 -3.85
C ARG A 105 -9.63 15.74 -3.26
N CYS A 106 -10.05 16.25 -2.11
CA CYS A 106 -11.26 15.78 -1.43
C CYS A 106 -12.54 16.47 -1.90
N GLY A 107 -12.45 17.51 -2.74
CA GLY A 107 -13.60 18.29 -3.20
C GLY A 107 -14.29 19.09 -2.09
N ALA A 108 -13.53 19.54 -1.08
CA ALA A 108 -14.03 20.37 0.02
C ALA A 108 -13.33 21.73 0.06
N SER A 109 -13.86 22.69 0.81
CA SER A 109 -13.18 23.98 0.98
C SER A 109 -11.95 23.84 1.89
N ARG A 110 -10.91 24.66 1.64
CA ARG A 110 -9.71 24.74 2.51
C ARG A 110 -10.05 25.03 3.97
N PHE A 111 -11.12 25.80 4.20
CA PHE A 111 -11.59 26.15 5.53
C PHE A 111 -12.19 24.95 6.26
N GLN A 112 -13.02 24.14 5.59
CA GLN A 112 -13.56 22.90 6.16
C GLN A 112 -12.44 21.91 6.50
N VAL A 113 -11.52 21.67 5.56
CA VAL A 113 -10.38 20.78 5.77
C VAL A 113 -9.51 21.26 6.94
N GLY A 114 -9.21 22.56 7.01
CA GLY A 114 -8.45 23.14 8.11
C GLY A 114 -9.13 23.03 9.47
N ARG A 115 -10.47 23.07 9.53
CA ARG A 115 -11.23 22.84 10.77
C ARG A 115 -11.21 21.38 11.21
N TRP A 116 -11.35 20.43 10.26
CA TRP A 116 -11.28 19.00 10.55
C TRP A 116 -9.90 18.60 11.08
N ILE A 117 -8.83 19.06 10.43
CA ILE A 117 -7.45 18.75 10.85
C ILE A 117 -7.15 19.30 12.25
N ARG A 118 -7.61 20.52 12.56
CA ARG A 118 -7.44 21.13 13.90
C ARG A 118 -8.39 20.61 14.98
N GLY A 119 -9.36 19.75 14.63
CA GLY A 119 -10.33 19.22 15.58
C GLY A 119 -11.47 20.19 15.95
N GLU A 120 -11.59 21.33 15.27
CA GLU A 120 -12.65 22.33 15.49
C GLU A 120 -14.02 21.88 14.94
N SER A 121 -14.03 20.83 14.13
CA SER A 121 -15.21 20.10 13.68
C SER A 121 -14.79 18.70 13.26
N GLN A 122 -15.76 17.80 13.06
CA GLN A 122 -15.48 16.45 12.57
C GLN A 122 -15.97 16.25 11.13
N PRO A 123 -15.22 15.51 10.30
CA PRO A 123 -15.73 15.04 9.02
C PRO A 123 -16.82 13.99 9.25
N ARG A 124 -17.80 13.97 8.34
CA ARG A 124 -18.75 12.86 8.26
C ARG A 124 -18.12 11.68 7.54
N LEU A 125 -18.73 10.49 7.63
CA LEU A 125 -18.13 9.27 7.08
C LEU A 125 -17.66 9.40 5.61
N PRO A 126 -18.47 9.88 4.64
CA PRO A 126 -17.97 10.04 3.29
C PRO A 126 -16.76 10.99 3.19
N ASP A 127 -16.76 12.06 3.97
CA ASP A 127 -15.66 13.03 4.00
C ASP A 127 -14.40 12.46 4.66
N LEU A 128 -14.55 11.61 5.68
CA LEU A 128 -13.44 10.87 6.26
C LEU A 128 -12.79 9.97 5.20
N LEU A 129 -13.60 9.24 4.42
CA LEU A 129 -13.09 8.39 3.35
C LEU A 129 -12.40 9.22 2.25
N ARG A 130 -12.96 10.40 1.91
CA ARG A 130 -12.32 11.36 0.98
C ARG A 130 -10.96 11.85 1.51
N LEU A 131 -10.89 12.20 2.79
CA LEU A 131 -9.66 12.68 3.42
C LEU A 131 -8.59 11.59 3.44
N VAL A 132 -8.96 10.36 3.83
CA VAL A 132 -8.04 9.22 3.80
C VAL A 132 -7.53 8.97 2.40
N GLU A 133 -8.41 8.96 1.39
CA GLU A 133 -7.97 8.76 0.01
C GLU A 133 -7.06 9.90 -0.48
N ALA A 134 -7.41 11.15 -0.19
CA ALA A 134 -6.65 12.32 -0.61
C ALA A 134 -5.25 12.40 0.02
N THR A 135 -5.11 11.92 1.26
CA THR A 135 -3.87 11.99 2.04
C THR A 135 -3.00 10.74 1.92
N SER A 136 -3.60 9.57 1.75
CA SER A 136 -2.86 8.30 1.81
C SER A 136 -2.97 7.43 0.56
N GLN A 137 -3.94 7.68 -0.34
CA GLN A 137 -4.25 6.81 -1.49
C GLN A 137 -4.45 5.33 -1.12
N ARG A 138 -4.88 5.08 0.12
CA ARG A 138 -5.02 3.74 0.72
C ARG A 138 -6.41 3.55 1.30
N LEU A 139 -7.43 4.12 0.66
CA LEU A 139 -8.81 4.03 1.12
C LEU A 139 -9.26 2.59 1.40
N LEU A 140 -8.97 1.65 0.51
CA LEU A 140 -9.39 0.26 0.70
C LEU A 140 -8.69 -0.42 1.89
N ASP A 141 -7.43 -0.07 2.18
CA ASP A 141 -6.75 -0.54 3.39
C ASP A 141 -7.37 0.05 4.65
N PHE A 142 -7.80 1.31 4.60
CA PHE A 142 -8.51 1.93 5.70
C PHE A 142 -9.89 1.31 5.91
N VAL A 143 -10.63 1.01 4.83
CA VAL A 143 -11.88 0.24 4.93
C VAL A 143 -11.61 -1.13 5.58
N ALA A 144 -10.50 -1.77 5.25
CA ALA A 144 -10.05 -3.03 5.86
C ALA A 144 -9.70 -2.94 7.37
N VAL A 145 -9.62 -1.72 7.94
CA VAL A 145 -9.56 -1.53 9.40
C VAL A 145 -10.89 -1.88 10.05
N LEU A 146 -11.99 -1.63 9.34
CA LEU A 146 -13.34 -1.72 9.88
C LEU A 146 -14.05 -3.00 9.46
N VAL A 147 -13.97 -3.38 8.19
CA VAL A 147 -14.67 -4.54 7.64
C VAL A 147 -13.86 -5.16 6.51
N ASP A 148 -14.12 -6.41 6.15
CA ASP A 148 -13.52 -6.99 4.94
C ASP A 148 -14.08 -6.31 3.67
N PRO A 149 -13.25 -5.58 2.89
CA PRO A 149 -13.71 -4.90 1.68
C PRO A 149 -14.28 -5.86 0.62
N ALA A 150 -13.92 -7.14 0.64
CA ALA A 150 -14.46 -8.14 -0.29
C ALA A 150 -15.98 -8.36 -0.10
N THR A 151 -16.49 -8.09 1.09
CA THR A 151 -17.93 -8.21 1.42
C THR A 151 -18.75 -7.01 0.94
N LEU A 152 -18.12 -5.88 0.62
CA LEU A 152 -18.81 -4.66 0.19
C LEU A 152 -18.96 -4.64 -1.33
N PRO A 153 -20.18 -4.54 -1.90
CA PRO A 153 -20.39 -4.60 -3.34
C PRO A 153 -19.56 -3.59 -4.15
N SER A 154 -19.45 -2.34 -3.70
CA SER A 154 -18.70 -1.30 -4.40
C SER A 154 -17.18 -1.44 -4.25
N ALA A 155 -16.70 -2.07 -3.18
CA ALA A 155 -15.27 -2.24 -2.92
C ALA A 155 -14.72 -3.59 -3.40
N ARG A 156 -15.56 -4.63 -3.56
CA ARG A 156 -15.13 -6.00 -3.91
C ARG A 156 -14.22 -6.05 -5.13
N GLY A 157 -14.64 -5.44 -6.24
CA GLY A 157 -13.85 -5.42 -7.48
C GLY A 157 -12.52 -4.65 -7.33
N PRO A 158 -12.55 -3.38 -6.88
CA PRO A 158 -11.34 -2.63 -6.58
C PRO A 158 -10.39 -3.33 -5.59
N TRP A 159 -10.91 -3.98 -4.56
CA TRP A 159 -10.14 -4.73 -3.58
C TRP A 159 -9.48 -5.96 -4.18
N ALA A 160 -10.22 -6.76 -4.95
CA ALA A 160 -9.66 -7.91 -5.65
C ALA A 160 -8.54 -7.50 -6.60
N ARG A 161 -8.66 -6.38 -7.31
CA ARG A 161 -7.58 -5.83 -8.14
C ARG A 161 -6.36 -5.41 -7.31
N LEU A 162 -6.57 -4.75 -6.17
CA LEU A 162 -5.50 -4.34 -5.26
C LEU A 162 -4.75 -5.55 -4.68
N GLU A 163 -5.47 -6.58 -4.23
CA GLU A 163 -4.87 -7.81 -3.73
C GLU A 163 -4.15 -8.60 -4.83
N ALA A 164 -4.71 -8.63 -6.05
CA ALA A 164 -4.04 -9.21 -7.21
C ALA A 164 -2.73 -8.46 -7.53
N ALA A 165 -2.75 -7.12 -7.51
CA ALA A 165 -1.57 -6.27 -7.71
C ALA A 165 -0.49 -6.56 -6.66
N ARG A 166 -0.89 -6.67 -5.38
CA ARG A 166 0.00 -7.10 -4.28
C ARG A 166 0.68 -8.38 -4.64
N SER A 167 -0.10 -9.36 -5.12
CA SER A 167 0.36 -10.71 -5.43
C SER A 167 1.16 -10.94 -6.68
N LEU A 168 1.18 -9.96 -7.58
CA LEU A 168 1.66 -10.19 -8.93
C LEU A 168 3.11 -10.66 -8.93
N PHE A 169 4.01 -9.89 -8.32
CA PHE A 169 5.45 -10.14 -8.46
C PHE A 169 5.95 -11.39 -7.74
N TRP A 170 5.23 -11.97 -6.77
CA TRP A 170 5.66 -13.26 -6.22
C TRP A 170 5.05 -14.46 -6.95
N ARG A 171 3.91 -14.28 -7.62
CA ARG A 171 3.30 -15.31 -8.48
C ARG A 171 3.94 -15.33 -9.86
N MET A 172 4.38 -14.17 -10.33
CA MET A 172 4.96 -13.93 -11.64
C MET A 172 6.14 -12.95 -11.51
N PRO A 173 7.30 -13.41 -11.00
CA PRO A 173 8.45 -12.54 -10.73
C PRO A 173 8.96 -11.76 -11.94
N HIS A 174 8.94 -12.35 -13.13
CA HIS A 174 9.34 -11.68 -14.36
C HIS A 174 8.47 -10.46 -14.69
N ALA A 175 7.23 -10.36 -14.17
CA ALA A 175 6.40 -9.16 -14.36
C ALA A 175 7.05 -7.90 -13.75
N GLN A 176 7.95 -8.05 -12.77
CA GLN A 176 8.73 -6.94 -12.24
C GLN A 176 9.76 -6.42 -13.26
N LEU A 177 10.36 -7.30 -14.07
CA LEU A 177 11.23 -6.87 -15.17
C LEU A 177 10.42 -6.13 -16.23
N VAL A 178 9.27 -6.67 -16.61
CA VAL A 178 8.39 -6.10 -17.63
C VAL A 178 7.95 -4.69 -17.26
N ILE A 179 7.44 -4.46 -16.05
CA ILE A 179 7.00 -3.11 -15.63
C ILE A 179 8.16 -2.10 -15.61
N LEU A 180 9.36 -2.50 -15.15
CA LEU A 180 10.54 -1.64 -15.15
C LEU A 180 11.02 -1.34 -16.57
N ALA A 181 10.89 -2.29 -17.50
CA ALA A 181 11.29 -2.11 -18.89
C ALA A 181 10.47 -1.02 -19.62
N LEU A 182 9.23 -0.78 -19.20
CA LEU A 182 8.39 0.29 -19.76
C LEU A 182 8.90 1.69 -19.39
N GLU A 183 9.72 1.80 -18.33
CA GLU A 183 10.38 3.05 -17.95
C GLU A 183 11.61 3.35 -18.80
N LEU A 184 12.13 2.36 -19.53
CA LEU A 184 13.34 2.51 -20.33
C LEU A 184 13.14 3.54 -21.45
N GLU A 185 14.14 4.39 -21.65
CA GLU A 185 14.15 5.38 -22.73
C GLU A 185 13.99 4.71 -24.11
N ALA A 186 14.68 3.59 -24.32
CA ALA A 186 14.57 2.81 -25.55
C ALA A 186 13.12 2.33 -25.80
N TYR A 187 12.41 1.86 -24.77
CA TYR A 187 10.99 1.50 -24.92
C TYR A 187 10.13 2.73 -25.24
N ARG A 188 10.38 3.84 -24.53
CA ARG A 188 9.63 5.10 -24.74
C ARG A 188 9.83 5.69 -26.14
N SER A 189 10.97 5.41 -26.78
CA SER A 189 11.25 5.80 -28.16
C SER A 189 10.58 4.94 -29.23
N LEU A 190 10.00 3.78 -28.87
CA LEU A 190 9.31 2.93 -29.84
C LEU A 190 8.10 3.64 -30.44
N PRO A 191 7.77 3.44 -31.73
CA PRO A 191 6.59 4.04 -32.34
C PRO A 191 5.29 3.54 -31.68
N SER A 192 5.26 2.27 -31.27
CA SER A 192 4.17 1.64 -30.54
C SER A 192 4.72 0.57 -29.61
N HIS A 193 3.91 0.14 -28.64
CA HIS A 193 4.25 -1.00 -27.80
C HIS A 193 4.46 -2.27 -28.65
N ASP A 194 5.49 -3.02 -28.29
CA ASP A 194 5.87 -4.29 -28.89
C ASP A 194 6.30 -5.28 -27.79
N ASP A 195 5.57 -6.39 -27.66
CA ASP A 195 5.87 -7.47 -26.72
C ASP A 195 7.12 -8.25 -27.13
N ALA A 196 7.39 -8.40 -28.43
CA ALA A 196 8.57 -9.10 -28.93
C ALA A 196 9.85 -8.32 -28.59
N TRP A 197 9.80 -6.99 -28.68
CA TRP A 197 10.90 -6.14 -28.23
C TRP A 197 11.20 -6.33 -26.74
N LEU A 198 10.16 -6.38 -25.90
CA LEU A 198 10.33 -6.62 -24.45
C LEU A 198 10.90 -8.02 -24.18
N ALA A 199 10.41 -9.05 -24.89
CA ALA A 199 10.87 -10.43 -24.75
C ALA A 199 12.36 -10.54 -25.09
N GLU A 200 12.77 -10.01 -26.24
CA GLU A 200 14.16 -9.96 -26.67
C GLU A 200 15.03 -9.17 -25.68
N ARG A 201 14.58 -7.96 -25.29
CA ARG A 201 15.33 -7.07 -24.41
C ARG A 201 15.57 -7.66 -23.02
N LEU A 202 14.61 -8.44 -22.50
CA LEU A 202 14.67 -8.99 -21.15
C LEU A 202 15.24 -10.43 -21.11
N GLY A 203 15.35 -11.08 -22.27
CA GLY A 203 15.66 -12.49 -22.36
C GLY A 203 14.55 -13.34 -21.75
N LEU A 204 13.29 -13.02 -22.07
CA LEU A 204 12.09 -13.73 -21.64
C LEU A 204 11.40 -14.36 -22.85
N GLU A 205 10.61 -15.39 -22.61
CA GLU A 205 9.74 -15.92 -23.66
C GLU A 205 8.59 -14.95 -23.96
N LEU A 206 8.14 -14.89 -25.20
CA LEU A 206 7.07 -13.97 -25.62
C LEU A 206 5.79 -14.17 -24.78
N TRP A 207 5.44 -15.41 -24.45
CA TRP A 207 4.25 -15.71 -23.66
C TRP A 207 4.36 -15.27 -22.18
N GLU A 208 5.58 -15.18 -21.64
CA GLU A 208 5.80 -14.62 -20.31
C GLU A 208 5.56 -13.12 -20.32
N VAL A 209 6.03 -12.43 -21.36
CA VAL A 209 5.81 -10.99 -21.53
C VAL A 209 4.34 -10.69 -21.72
N THR A 210 3.66 -11.35 -22.66
CA THR A 210 2.23 -11.10 -22.91
C THR A 210 1.38 -11.40 -21.68
N GLY A 211 1.66 -12.51 -21.00
CA GLY A 211 1.01 -12.87 -19.74
C GLY A 211 1.25 -11.84 -18.63
N ALA A 212 2.45 -11.28 -18.53
CA ALA A 212 2.76 -10.21 -17.58
C ALA A 212 2.05 -8.90 -17.92
N MET A 213 2.05 -8.49 -19.19
CA MET A 213 1.37 -7.29 -19.67
C MET A 213 -0.14 -7.35 -19.38
N ASP A 214 -0.80 -8.47 -19.70
CA ASP A 214 -2.21 -8.69 -19.39
C ASP A 214 -2.52 -8.53 -17.90
N ARG A 215 -1.66 -9.09 -17.03
CA ARG A 215 -1.85 -9.01 -15.58
C ARG A 215 -1.54 -7.63 -15.02
N LEU A 216 -0.51 -6.96 -15.53
CA LEU A 216 -0.16 -5.60 -15.16
C LEU A 216 -1.29 -4.63 -15.53
N GLU A 217 -1.88 -4.78 -16.72
CA GLU A 217 -3.01 -3.96 -17.18
C GLU A 217 -4.28 -4.28 -16.37
N ALA A 218 -4.62 -5.56 -16.19
CA ALA A 218 -5.80 -5.98 -15.43
C ALA A 218 -5.73 -5.54 -13.95
N THR A 219 -4.53 -5.42 -13.38
CA THR A 219 -4.31 -4.90 -12.02
C THR A 219 -4.18 -3.38 -11.95
N GLY A 220 -4.14 -2.70 -13.11
CA GLY A 220 -4.00 -1.25 -13.22
C GLY A 220 -2.63 -0.73 -12.83
N GLN A 221 -1.59 -1.58 -12.88
CA GLN A 221 -0.20 -1.21 -12.65
C GLN A 221 0.44 -0.58 -13.89
N ILE A 222 -0.16 -0.78 -15.06
CA ILE A 222 0.17 -0.08 -16.30
C ILE A 222 -1.13 0.45 -16.93
N ALA A 223 -1.00 1.49 -17.74
CA ALA A 223 -2.10 2.04 -18.53
C ALA A 223 -1.61 2.37 -19.95
N ARG A 224 -2.50 2.30 -20.94
CA ARG A 224 -2.20 2.76 -22.29
C ARG A 224 -2.16 4.29 -22.34
N GLU A 225 -1.07 4.83 -22.85
CA GLU A 225 -0.87 6.24 -23.16
C GLU A 225 -0.54 6.36 -24.65
N GLY A 226 -1.58 6.62 -25.46
CA GLY A 226 -1.47 6.57 -26.91
C GLY A 226 -1.10 5.15 -27.41
N PRO A 227 -0.03 5.00 -28.21
CA PRO A 227 0.35 3.70 -28.79
C PRO A 227 1.21 2.84 -27.85
N ARG A 228 1.53 3.31 -26.64
CA ARG A 228 2.44 2.64 -25.68
C ARG A 228 1.77 2.45 -24.31
N TYR A 229 2.41 1.65 -23.46
CA TYR A 229 2.06 1.55 -22.05
C TYR A 229 2.95 2.44 -21.18
N GLN A 230 2.39 2.94 -20.09
CA GLN A 230 3.12 3.63 -19.03
C GLN A 230 2.84 2.92 -17.71
N ALA A 231 3.87 2.75 -16.88
CA ALA A 231 3.68 2.31 -15.50
C ALA A 231 2.85 3.36 -14.75
N ALA A 232 1.79 2.92 -14.08
CA ALA A 232 0.96 3.80 -13.28
C ALA A 232 1.78 4.35 -12.10
N GLU A 233 1.59 5.63 -11.75
CA GLU A 233 2.12 6.17 -10.50
C GLU A 233 1.75 5.25 -9.34
N VAL A 234 2.78 4.83 -8.59
CA VAL A 234 2.71 3.75 -7.60
C VAL A 234 1.59 4.01 -6.60
N ARG A 235 0.44 3.36 -6.79
CA ARG A 235 -0.49 3.10 -5.69
C ARG A 235 0.29 2.23 -4.71
N THR A 236 0.48 2.67 -3.48
CA THR A 236 1.36 1.98 -2.53
C THR A 236 0.92 0.51 -2.36
N VAL A 237 1.60 -0.40 -3.04
CA VAL A 237 1.37 -1.85 -2.95
C VAL A 237 2.16 -2.38 -1.76
N ASP A 238 1.48 -2.63 -0.64
CA ASP A 238 2.10 -3.22 0.54
C ASP A 238 2.18 -4.75 0.42
N THR A 239 3.37 -5.27 0.11
CA THR A 239 3.64 -6.71 -0.04
C THR A 239 3.87 -7.44 1.30
N ARG A 240 3.91 -6.72 2.44
CA ARG A 240 4.27 -7.30 3.74
C ARG A 240 3.17 -8.13 4.40
N ARG A 241 1.93 -8.06 3.91
CA ARG A 241 0.85 -8.98 4.34
C ARG A 241 1.15 -10.45 3.99
N HIS A 242 2.14 -10.70 3.13
CA HIS A 242 2.59 -12.03 2.76
C HIS A 242 4.10 -12.16 3.00
N PRO A 243 4.56 -12.41 4.23
CA PRO A 243 5.99 -12.54 4.52
C PRO A 243 6.67 -13.65 3.69
N GLY A 244 5.95 -14.74 3.39
CA GLY A 244 6.42 -15.80 2.48
C GLY A 244 6.63 -15.32 1.04
N ALA A 245 5.84 -14.36 0.56
CA ALA A 245 5.97 -13.80 -0.79
C ALA A 245 7.27 -13.01 -0.96
N GLY A 246 7.65 -12.22 0.05
CA GLY A 246 8.90 -11.48 0.03
C GLY A 246 10.13 -12.40 0.00
N ALA A 247 10.07 -13.52 0.72
CA ALA A 247 11.13 -14.53 0.68
C ALA A 247 11.22 -15.22 -0.68
N SER A 248 10.09 -15.63 -1.26
CA SER A 248 10.06 -16.26 -2.59
C SER A 248 10.60 -15.35 -3.69
N LEU A 249 10.22 -14.07 -3.70
CA LEU A 249 10.73 -13.11 -4.69
C LEU A 249 12.25 -12.88 -4.53
N LYS A 250 12.76 -12.77 -3.30
CA LYS A 250 14.21 -12.68 -3.04
C LYS A 250 14.96 -13.91 -3.54
N ARG A 251 14.40 -15.12 -3.34
CA ARG A 251 15.00 -16.37 -3.84
C ARG A 251 15.02 -16.40 -5.37
N TRP A 252 13.94 -15.96 -6.02
CA TRP A 252 13.89 -15.88 -7.47
C TRP A 252 14.97 -14.94 -8.02
N TRP A 253 15.10 -13.74 -7.45
CA TRP A 253 16.17 -12.82 -7.86
C TRP A 253 17.58 -13.36 -7.57
N ALA A 254 17.77 -14.11 -6.48
CA ALA A 254 19.03 -14.81 -6.24
C ALA A 254 19.30 -15.87 -7.31
N GLY A 255 18.27 -16.62 -7.75
CA GLY A 255 18.38 -17.55 -8.87
C GLY A 255 18.82 -16.85 -10.16
N VAL A 256 18.17 -15.74 -10.53
CA VAL A 256 18.54 -14.93 -11.71
C VAL A 256 19.99 -14.45 -11.62
N ALA A 257 20.43 -13.98 -10.45
CA ALA A 257 21.81 -13.55 -10.26
C ALA A 257 22.79 -14.71 -10.46
N MET A 258 22.47 -15.90 -9.93
CA MET A 258 23.29 -17.10 -10.09
C MET A 258 23.36 -17.57 -11.55
N GLU A 259 22.24 -17.55 -12.28
CA GLU A 259 22.20 -17.93 -13.70
C GLU A 259 23.01 -16.98 -14.59
N ARG A 260 23.11 -15.70 -14.20
CA ARG A 260 23.77 -14.65 -14.99
C ARG A 260 25.13 -14.23 -14.43
N ILE A 261 25.67 -14.93 -13.43
CA ILE A 261 26.85 -14.46 -12.68
C ILE A 261 28.11 -14.32 -13.55
N ASP A 262 28.24 -15.15 -14.58
CA ASP A 262 29.36 -15.15 -15.52
C ASP A 262 29.12 -14.29 -16.77
N ALA A 263 27.98 -13.59 -16.83
CA ALA A 263 27.68 -12.72 -17.97
C ALA A 263 28.62 -11.49 -17.99
N PRO A 264 28.98 -10.98 -19.18
CA PRO A 264 29.81 -9.78 -19.31
C PRO A 264 29.21 -8.57 -18.57
N GLY A 265 30.06 -7.81 -17.87
CA GLY A 265 29.65 -6.61 -17.13
C GLY A 265 29.11 -6.87 -15.73
N VAL A 266 28.95 -8.13 -15.31
CA VAL A 266 28.59 -8.47 -13.93
C VAL A 266 29.80 -8.28 -13.02
N SER A 267 29.65 -7.41 -12.03
CA SER A 267 30.62 -7.26 -10.94
C SER A 267 30.13 -8.04 -9.72
N TRP A 268 30.88 -9.06 -9.33
CA TRP A 268 30.60 -9.83 -8.13
C TRP A 268 31.90 -10.05 -7.34
N SER A 269 31.76 -10.12 -6.03
CA SER A 269 32.86 -10.40 -5.11
C SER A 269 32.31 -11.09 -3.88
N TYR A 270 33.13 -11.88 -3.21
CA TYR A 270 32.78 -12.50 -1.94
C TYR A 270 33.94 -12.37 -0.95
N ASN A 271 33.60 -12.33 0.34
CA ASN A 271 34.56 -12.38 1.44
C ASN A 271 34.01 -13.35 2.49
N VAL A 272 34.84 -14.28 2.94
CA VAL A 272 34.56 -15.15 4.09
C VAL A 272 35.57 -14.80 5.17
N VAL A 273 35.09 -14.31 6.31
CA VAL A 273 35.92 -13.77 7.39
C VAL A 273 35.42 -14.25 8.75
N ALA A 274 36.34 -14.47 9.69
CA ALA A 274 36.01 -14.61 11.09
C ALA A 274 35.94 -13.21 11.72
N VAL A 275 34.86 -12.91 12.45
CA VAL A 275 34.64 -11.59 13.07
C VAL A 275 34.03 -11.76 14.46
N SER A 276 34.26 -10.79 15.34
CA SER A 276 33.58 -10.73 16.64
C SER A 276 32.09 -10.42 16.46
N HIS A 277 31.22 -10.81 17.41
CA HIS A 277 29.81 -10.41 17.40
C HIS A 277 29.62 -8.88 17.37
N ARG A 278 30.50 -8.14 18.04
CA ARG A 278 30.50 -6.67 18.00
C ARG A 278 30.76 -6.15 16.58
N ASP A 279 31.74 -6.70 15.89
CA ASP A 279 32.05 -6.27 14.52
C ASP A 279 31.03 -6.80 13.51
N GLN A 280 30.41 -7.96 13.75
CA GLN A 280 29.27 -8.45 12.98
C GLN A 280 28.13 -7.42 12.97
N GLN A 281 27.78 -6.84 14.12
CA GLN A 281 26.77 -5.78 14.20
C GLN A 281 27.19 -4.52 13.42
N ARG A 282 28.44 -4.10 13.54
CA ARG A 282 28.98 -2.94 12.79
C ARG A 282 28.94 -3.19 11.27
N ILE A 283 29.23 -4.40 10.82
CA ILE A 283 29.12 -4.80 9.41
C ILE A 283 27.66 -4.74 8.94
N VAL A 284 26.70 -5.20 9.74
CA VAL A 284 25.26 -5.09 9.43
C VAL A 284 24.83 -3.62 9.28
N GLU A 285 25.32 -2.73 10.15
CA GLU A 285 25.03 -1.30 10.07
C GLU A 285 25.62 -0.65 8.81
N LEU A 286 26.88 -0.95 8.50
CA LEU A 286 27.54 -0.47 7.29
C LEU A 286 26.82 -0.97 6.04
N TYR A 287 26.44 -2.25 6.00
CA TYR A 287 25.64 -2.85 4.94
C TYR A 287 24.33 -2.06 4.72
N ARG A 288 23.58 -1.76 5.79
CA ARG A 288 22.35 -0.97 5.72
C ARG A 288 22.61 0.46 5.21
N ALA A 289 23.73 1.07 5.59
CA ALA A 289 24.12 2.39 5.13
C ALA A 289 24.46 2.43 3.64
N THR A 290 25.22 1.44 3.15
CA THR A 290 25.52 1.26 1.72
C THR A 290 24.25 1.12 0.90
N PHE A 291 23.30 0.30 1.35
CA PHE A 291 22.01 0.13 0.67
C PHE A 291 21.20 1.43 0.59
N ARG A 292 21.24 2.29 1.63
CA ARG A 292 20.62 3.62 1.59
C ARG A 292 21.28 4.52 0.54
N ARG A 293 22.61 4.52 0.45
CA ARG A 293 23.35 5.32 -0.55
C ARG A 293 23.06 4.87 -1.98
N MET A 294 23.03 3.56 -2.24
CA MET A 294 22.66 3.01 -3.55
C MET A 294 21.26 3.46 -3.98
N ARG A 295 20.27 3.41 -3.08
CA ARG A 295 18.91 3.90 -3.38
C ARG A 295 18.87 5.39 -3.70
N ALA A 296 19.73 6.20 -3.08
CA ALA A 296 19.82 7.62 -3.39
C ALA A 296 20.37 7.87 -4.82
N ILE A 297 21.35 7.07 -5.26
CA ILE A 297 21.86 7.12 -6.64
C ILE A 297 20.76 6.74 -7.62
N VAL A 298 20.08 5.61 -7.39
CA VAL A 298 18.98 5.14 -8.26
C VAL A 298 17.86 6.19 -8.35
N ALA A 299 17.50 6.84 -7.24
CA ALA A 299 16.47 7.87 -7.24
C ALA A 299 16.82 9.12 -8.07
N GLY A 300 18.11 9.40 -8.28
CA GLY A 300 18.60 10.48 -9.14
C GLY A 300 18.96 10.04 -10.56
N SER A 301 18.84 8.75 -10.88
CA SER A 301 19.25 8.19 -12.17
C SER A 301 18.14 8.39 -13.21
N ALA A 302 18.31 9.39 -14.07
CA ALA A 302 17.46 9.63 -15.22
C ALA A 302 18.30 10.18 -16.40
N PRO A 303 17.99 9.78 -17.65
CA PRO A 303 16.94 8.83 -18.05
C PRO A 303 17.25 7.37 -17.64
N ALA A 304 16.22 6.52 -17.64
CA ALA A 304 16.38 5.09 -17.36
C ALA A 304 16.82 4.37 -18.64
N GLU A 305 18.11 4.07 -18.77
CA GLU A 305 18.67 3.47 -19.99
C GLU A 305 18.87 1.95 -19.87
N GLY A 306 18.94 1.43 -18.64
CA GLY A 306 19.18 0.03 -18.36
C GLY A 306 18.55 -0.43 -17.06
N LEU A 307 18.39 -1.75 -16.96
CA LEU A 307 17.93 -2.42 -15.74
C LEU A 307 19.12 -3.00 -15.00
N MET A 308 19.14 -2.82 -13.67
CA MET A 308 20.22 -3.31 -12.82
C MET A 308 19.67 -4.05 -11.61
N LEU A 309 20.05 -5.32 -11.46
CA LEU A 309 19.85 -6.06 -10.24
C LEU A 309 21.00 -5.77 -9.29
N ILE A 310 20.70 -5.15 -8.15
CA ILE A 310 21.66 -4.98 -7.06
C ILE A 310 21.28 -5.96 -5.95
N GLN A 311 22.09 -7.00 -5.78
CA GLN A 311 21.92 -7.98 -4.73
C GLN A 311 23.18 -8.05 -3.87
N GLN A 312 23.00 -7.91 -2.56
CA GLN A 312 24.06 -8.10 -1.57
C GLN A 312 23.51 -9.05 -0.51
N ILE A 313 24.32 -10.01 -0.07
CA ILE A 313 23.91 -11.04 0.88
C ILE A 313 24.92 -11.03 2.03
N LEU A 314 24.43 -10.77 3.24
CA LEU A 314 25.17 -11.00 4.47
C LEU A 314 24.59 -12.24 5.13
N LEU A 315 25.40 -13.29 5.24
CA LEU A 315 24.99 -14.61 5.71
C LEU A 315 25.92 -15.04 6.86
N PRO A 316 25.42 -15.14 8.11
CA PRO A 316 26.12 -15.89 9.15
C PRO A 316 26.25 -17.36 8.73
N LEU A 317 27.46 -17.92 8.81
CA LEU A 317 27.75 -19.31 8.42
C LEU A 317 27.86 -20.25 9.62
N ASP A 318 28.09 -19.69 10.81
CA ASP A 318 28.01 -20.37 12.08
C ASP A 318 26.56 -20.57 12.51
N ARG A 319 26.30 -21.61 13.30
CA ARG A 319 24.99 -21.79 13.92
C ARG A 319 24.83 -20.69 14.96
N ALA A 320 23.71 -19.98 14.94
CA ALA A 320 23.29 -19.22 16.11
C ALA A 320 23.27 -20.21 17.29
N GLU A 321 24.05 -19.93 18.34
CA GLU A 321 23.82 -20.62 19.61
C GLU A 321 22.34 -20.39 19.95
N PRO A 322 21.56 -21.45 20.24
CA PRO A 322 20.20 -21.26 20.71
C PRO A 322 20.30 -20.36 21.94
N ASP A 323 19.52 -19.27 21.96
CA ASP A 323 19.43 -18.38 23.11
C ASP A 323 19.28 -19.24 24.36
N LEU A 324 20.31 -19.21 25.22
CA LEU A 324 20.27 -19.83 26.54
C LEU A 324 19.42 -18.90 27.42
N ASP A 325 18.09 -19.03 27.30
CA ASP A 325 17.11 -18.58 28.28
C ASP A 325 16.20 -19.76 28.67
#